data_AF-A0A535MWQ0-F1
#
_entry.id   AF-A0A535MWQ0-F1
#
_cell.length_a   1.000
_cell.length_b   1.000
_cell.length_c   1.000
_cell.angle_alpha   90.00
_cell.angle_beta   90.00
_cell.angle_gamma   90.00
#
_symmetry.space_group_name_H-M   'P 1'
#
loop_
_entity.id
_entity.type
_entity.pdbx_description
1 polymer ?
#
loop_
_entity_poly.entity_id
_entity_poly.type
_entity_poly.pdbx_seq_one_letter_code
_entity_poly.pdbx_strand_id
1 'polypeptide(L)'
;MTECPRCGRTLPEDTAFCPHCGAQRRVPTMEGDVIDAKQAPAPTRGANPWAAAALSIIPGLGHVYAGAPLRGLAFFAGVVGPEVLGTELDLTVIGDAIGIPLNLGGLGLWAFCTFDAYRTARRQRAISA
;
A
#
# COMPACT_ATOMS: atom_id res chain seq x y z
N MET A 1 42.29 23.24 -24.83
CA MET A 1 41.58 22.49 -25.90
C MET A 1 41.97 21.03 -25.77
N THR A 2 41.09 20.07 -26.06
CA THR A 2 41.38 18.65 -25.84
C THR A 2 40.96 17.78 -27.04
N GLU A 3 41.73 16.73 -27.31
CA GLU A 3 41.52 15.86 -28.47
C GLU A 3 40.42 14.81 -28.24
N CYS A 4 39.80 14.37 -29.33
CA CYS A 4 38.84 13.28 -29.31
C CYS A 4 39.57 11.92 -29.25
N PRO A 5 39.37 11.09 -28.21
CA PRO A 5 40.05 9.80 -28.08
C PRO A 5 39.66 8.76 -29.15
N ARG A 6 38.65 9.06 -29.98
CA ARG A 6 38.17 8.17 -31.05
C ARG A 6 38.62 8.57 -32.46
N CYS A 7 39.00 9.83 -32.69
CA CYS A 7 39.34 10.32 -34.03
C CYS A 7 40.50 11.35 -34.09
N GLY A 8 41.15 11.66 -32.97
CA GLY A 8 42.33 12.53 -32.89
C GLY A 8 42.10 14.02 -33.20
N ARG A 9 40.88 14.45 -33.55
CA ARG A 9 40.61 15.88 -33.81
C ARG A 9 40.55 16.68 -32.51
N THR A 10 41.09 17.90 -32.57
CA THR A 10 41.01 18.90 -31.50
C THR A 10 39.58 19.41 -31.35
N LEU A 11 39.13 19.56 -30.11
CA LEU A 11 37.77 20.03 -29.78
C LEU A 11 37.81 21.06 -28.64
N PRO A 12 36.78 21.93 -28.55
CA PRO A 12 36.51 22.70 -27.35
C PRO A 12 36.28 21.75 -26.16
N GLU A 13 36.63 22.19 -24.96
CA GLU A 13 36.59 21.31 -23.77
C GLU A 13 35.17 21.01 -23.29
N ASP A 14 34.21 21.83 -23.68
CA ASP A 14 32.82 21.76 -23.22
C ASP A 14 31.87 21.00 -24.18
N THR A 15 32.38 20.46 -25.30
CA THR A 15 31.56 19.65 -26.20
C THR A 15 31.29 18.27 -25.60
N ALA A 16 30.06 18.02 -25.17
CA ALA A 16 29.62 16.69 -24.69
C ALA A 16 29.77 15.58 -25.75
N PHE A 17 29.65 15.92 -27.04
CA PHE A 17 29.76 15.00 -28.18
C PHE A 17 30.70 15.55 -29.26
N CYS A 18 31.42 14.68 -29.96
CA CYS A 18 32.24 15.06 -31.11
C CYS A 18 31.41 15.18 -32.40
N PRO A 19 31.35 16.36 -33.05
CA PRO A 19 30.55 16.57 -34.27
C PRO A 19 31.10 15.85 -35.52
N HIS A 20 32.30 15.28 -35.46
CA HIS A 20 32.93 14.60 -36.61
C HIS A 20 32.84 13.08 -36.59
N CYS A 21 32.68 12.45 -35.42
CA CYS A 21 32.64 10.98 -35.30
C CYS A 21 31.59 10.46 -34.31
N GLY A 22 30.78 11.34 -33.73
CA GLY A 22 29.73 10.99 -32.76
C GLY A 22 30.22 10.50 -31.40
N ALA A 23 31.53 10.50 -31.13
CA ALA A 23 32.07 10.06 -29.85
C ALA A 23 31.61 10.98 -28.69
N GLN A 24 30.97 10.41 -27.68
CA GLN A 24 30.63 11.10 -26.45
C GLN A 24 31.89 11.32 -25.61
N ARG A 25 32.12 12.57 -25.18
CA ARG A 25 33.29 12.98 -24.38
C ARG A 25 32.94 13.30 -22.94
N ARG A 26 31.69 13.67 -22.67
CA ARG A 26 31.12 13.76 -21.32
C ARG A 26 29.75 13.10 -21.35
N VAL A 27 29.50 12.19 -20.42
CA VAL A 27 28.14 11.81 -20.05
C VAL A 27 27.63 12.94 -19.16
N PRO A 28 26.63 13.74 -19.56
CA PRO A 28 25.99 14.64 -18.60
C PRO A 28 25.31 13.76 -17.55
N THR A 29 25.67 13.93 -16.28
CA THR A 29 24.95 13.31 -15.17
C THR A 29 23.52 13.85 -15.17
N MET A 30 22.58 13.05 -15.68
CA MET A 30 21.16 13.37 -15.57
C MET A 30 20.72 12.97 -14.17
N GLU A 31 20.67 13.95 -13.27
CA GLU A 31 20.11 13.78 -11.93
C GLU A 31 18.59 13.65 -12.05
N GLY A 32 18.13 12.42 -12.31
CA GLY A 32 16.72 12.06 -12.40
C GLY A 32 16.29 11.33 -11.14
N ASP A 33 15.37 11.90 -10.38
CA ASP A 33 14.74 11.19 -9.27
C ASP A 33 13.96 9.97 -9.81
N VAL A 34 14.35 8.79 -9.35
CA VAL A 34 13.62 7.55 -9.64
C VAL A 34 12.32 7.57 -8.86
N ILE A 35 11.24 7.98 -9.52
CA ILE A 35 9.87 7.88 -8.99
C ILE A 35 9.45 6.41 -8.86
N ASP A 36 9.85 5.81 -7.73
CA ASP A 36 9.55 4.43 -7.41
C ASP A 36 8.06 4.27 -7.12
N ALA A 37 7.26 4.01 -8.17
CA ALA A 37 5.80 3.84 -8.06
C ALA A 37 5.38 2.63 -7.19
N LYS A 38 6.35 1.84 -6.72
CA LYS A 38 6.17 0.76 -5.74
C LYS A 38 6.35 1.20 -4.29
N GLN A 39 6.75 2.44 -4.01
CA GLN A 39 6.81 2.96 -2.64
C GLN A 39 5.39 3.09 -2.08
N ALA A 40 4.92 1.99 -1.47
CA ALA A 40 3.73 1.98 -0.66
C ALA A 40 3.85 3.07 0.43
N PRO A 41 2.74 3.73 0.81
CA PRO A 41 2.77 4.79 1.81
C PRO A 41 3.49 4.30 3.07
N ALA A 42 4.46 5.08 3.54
CA ALA A 42 5.34 4.68 4.63
C ALA A 42 4.52 4.27 5.86
N PRO A 43 4.88 3.15 6.53
CA PRO A 43 4.09 2.65 7.66
C PRO A 43 4.02 3.71 8.77
N THR A 44 2.83 3.88 9.34
CA THR A 44 2.55 4.86 10.40
C THR A 44 3.37 4.54 11.66
N ARG A 45 4.48 5.26 11.85
CA ARG A 45 5.36 5.11 13.02
C ARG A 45 4.56 5.27 14.31
N GLY A 46 4.58 4.23 15.16
CA GLY A 46 4.07 4.29 16.53
C GLY A 46 2.63 3.80 16.77
N ALA A 47 1.86 3.43 15.74
CA ALA A 47 0.45 3.04 15.88
C ALA A 47 0.19 2.00 17.00
N ASN A 48 -0.77 2.29 17.87
CA ASN A 48 -1.35 1.44 18.91
C ASN A 48 -1.82 0.04 18.42
N PRO A 49 -1.25 -1.15 18.75
CA PRO A 49 -1.89 -2.41 18.39
C PRO A 49 -3.21 -2.64 19.14
N TRP A 50 -3.26 -2.27 20.42
CA TRP A 50 -4.50 -2.25 21.21
C TRP A 50 -5.44 -1.13 20.77
N ALA A 51 -4.91 0.02 20.37
CA ALA A 51 -5.76 1.08 19.79
C ALA A 51 -6.31 0.68 18.41
N ALA A 52 -5.55 -0.04 17.57
CA ALA A 52 -6.02 -0.60 16.31
C ALA A 52 -7.13 -1.65 16.55
N ALA A 53 -6.96 -2.53 17.54
CA ALA A 53 -7.99 -3.47 17.96
C ALA A 53 -9.26 -2.77 18.49
N ALA A 54 -9.10 -1.73 19.31
CA ALA A 54 -10.23 -0.95 19.83
C ALA A 54 -10.94 -0.13 18.72
N LEU A 55 -10.21 0.39 17.73
CA LEU A 55 -10.80 1.13 16.61
C LEU A 55 -11.49 0.21 15.59
N SER A 56 -11.17 -1.09 15.57
CA SER A 56 -11.89 -2.11 14.79
C SER A 56 -13.31 -2.43 15.29
N ILE A 57 -13.80 -1.77 16.36
CA ILE A 57 -15.22 -1.81 16.73
C ILE A 57 -16.09 -1.47 15.52
N ILE A 58 -15.69 -0.46 14.74
CA ILE A 58 -16.24 -0.19 13.42
C ILE A 58 -15.39 -0.95 12.39
N PRO A 59 -15.98 -1.81 11.54
CA PRO A 59 -15.21 -2.66 10.62
C PRO A 59 -14.30 -1.82 9.69
N GLY A 60 -13.04 -2.25 9.59
CA GLY A 60 -12.02 -1.62 8.73
C GLY A 60 -11.28 -0.42 9.34
N LEU A 61 -11.79 0.25 10.37
CA LEU A 61 -11.17 1.46 10.93
C LEU A 61 -9.82 1.19 11.62
N GLY A 62 -9.65 0.04 12.27
CA GLY A 62 -8.36 -0.40 12.83
C GLY A 62 -7.27 -0.60 11.77
N HIS A 63 -7.62 -1.03 10.55
CA HIS A 63 -6.69 -1.13 9.43
C HIS A 63 -6.31 0.25 8.86
N VAL A 64 -7.24 1.20 8.82
CA VAL A 64 -6.94 2.60 8.45
C VAL A 64 -5.96 3.21 9.45
N TYR A 65 -6.19 3.02 10.76
CA TYR A 65 -5.30 3.50 11.82
C TYR A 65 -3.91 2.84 11.79
N ALA A 66 -3.83 1.57 11.36
CA ALA A 66 -2.57 0.87 11.09
C ALA A 66 -1.92 1.26 9.74
N GLY A 67 -2.37 2.32 9.06
CA GLY A 67 -1.79 2.77 7.79
C GLY A 67 -2.02 1.81 6.61
N ALA A 68 -3.02 0.93 6.69
CA ALA A 68 -3.41 -0.02 5.65
C ALA A 68 -4.82 0.29 5.10
N PRO A 69 -5.06 1.49 4.54
CA PRO A 69 -6.42 1.96 4.21
C PRO A 69 -7.14 1.09 3.20
N LEU A 70 -6.44 0.45 2.25
CA LEU A 70 -7.05 -0.46 1.27
C LEU A 70 -7.64 -1.71 1.93
N ARG A 71 -7.03 -2.23 3.00
CA ARG A 71 -7.60 -3.34 3.79
C ARG A 71 -8.81 -2.87 4.59
N GLY A 72 -8.72 -1.67 5.17
CA GLY A 72 -9.84 -1.04 5.87
C GLY A 72 -11.06 -0.88 4.97
N LEU A 73 -10.87 -0.34 3.76
CA LEU A 73 -11.92 -0.21 2.75
C LEU A 73 -12.48 -1.56 2.31
N ALA A 74 -11.64 -2.58 2.10
CA ALA A 74 -12.09 -3.92 1.73
C ALA A 74 -12.97 -4.57 2.82
N PHE A 75 -12.58 -4.45 4.10
CA PHE A 75 -13.41 -4.94 5.21
C PHE A 75 -14.67 -4.11 5.44
N PHE A 76 -14.60 -2.79 5.31
CA PHE A 76 -15.78 -1.92 5.40
C PHE A 76 -16.78 -2.25 4.29
N ALA A 77 -16.33 -2.33 3.03
CA ALA A 77 -17.18 -2.71 1.90
C ALA A 77 -17.68 -4.16 1.98
N GLY A 78 -16.91 -5.07 2.58
CA GLY A 78 -17.30 -6.48 2.76
C GLY A 78 -18.29 -6.73 3.90
N VAL A 79 -18.44 -5.81 4.85
CA VAL A 79 -19.42 -5.90 5.96
C VAL A 79 -20.60 -4.94 5.71
N VAL A 80 -20.31 -3.65 5.55
CA VAL A 80 -21.35 -2.61 5.37
C VAL A 80 -21.94 -2.62 3.96
N GLY A 81 -21.21 -3.10 2.95
CA GLY A 81 -21.74 -3.24 1.58
C GLY A 81 -22.94 -4.18 1.50
N PRO A 82 -22.84 -5.43 1.99
CA PRO A 82 -23.97 -6.36 2.06
C PRO A 82 -25.17 -5.85 2.87
N GLU A 83 -24.93 -5.17 4.00
CA GLU A 83 -25.98 -4.49 4.79
C GLU A 83 -26.71 -3.43 3.94
N VAL A 84 -25.96 -2.53 3.29
CA VAL A 84 -26.51 -1.38 2.53
C VAL A 84 -27.15 -1.78 1.21
N LEU A 85 -26.65 -2.80 0.53
CA LEU A 85 -27.26 -3.35 -0.70
C LEU A 85 -28.41 -4.32 -0.41
N GLY A 86 -28.72 -4.60 0.87
CA GLY A 86 -29.83 -5.46 1.28
C GLY A 86 -29.62 -6.95 1.00
N THR A 87 -28.41 -7.36 0.59
CA THR A 87 -28.10 -8.77 0.25
C THR A 87 -27.99 -9.68 1.46
N GLU A 88 -27.93 -9.14 2.69
CA GLU A 88 -28.03 -9.94 3.92
C GLU A 88 -29.44 -10.44 4.23
N LEU A 89 -30.49 -9.78 3.70
CA LEU A 89 -31.87 -10.04 4.11
C LEU A 89 -32.42 -11.40 3.63
N ASP A 90 -31.81 -12.00 2.60
CA ASP A 90 -32.20 -13.31 2.09
C ASP A 90 -31.62 -14.48 2.93
N LEU A 91 -30.48 -14.26 3.61
CA LEU A 91 -29.88 -15.27 4.50
C LEU A 91 -30.53 -15.31 5.88
N THR A 92 -31.22 -14.26 6.32
CA THR A 92 -32.04 -14.33 7.54
C THR A 92 -33.27 -15.23 7.37
N VAL A 93 -33.88 -15.25 6.19
CA VAL A 93 -35.03 -16.13 5.88
C VAL A 93 -34.60 -17.61 5.82
N ILE A 94 -33.41 -17.88 5.25
CA ILE A 94 -32.84 -19.23 5.20
C ILE A 94 -32.30 -19.68 6.57
N GLY A 95 -31.71 -18.76 7.35
CA GLY A 95 -31.18 -19.05 8.68
C GLY A 95 -32.26 -19.45 9.69
N ASP A 96 -33.39 -18.73 9.69
CA ASP A 96 -34.54 -19.02 10.56
C ASP A 96 -35.16 -20.39 10.24
N ALA A 97 -35.18 -20.78 8.96
CA ALA A 97 -35.66 -22.08 8.50
C ALA A 97 -34.78 -23.29 8.92
N ILE A 98 -33.53 -23.06 9.33
CA ILE A 98 -32.57 -24.11 9.71
C ILE A 98 -32.27 -24.09 11.24
N GLY A 99 -32.78 -23.11 11.97
CA GLY A 99 -32.64 -23.01 13.43
C GLY A 99 -31.21 -22.70 13.92
N ILE A 100 -30.31 -22.32 13.02
CA ILE A 100 -28.98 -21.82 13.35
C ILE A 100 -29.06 -20.30 13.36
N PRO A 101 -28.89 -19.61 14.51
CA PRO A 101 -28.88 -18.15 14.54
C PRO A 101 -27.65 -17.63 13.79
N LEU A 102 -27.85 -17.27 12.52
CA LEU A 102 -26.78 -17.02 11.53
C LEU A 102 -26.01 -15.69 11.75
N ASN A 103 -26.13 -15.10 12.94
CA ASN A 103 -25.29 -14.00 13.42
C ASN A 103 -23.83 -14.43 13.65
N LEU A 104 -23.54 -15.73 13.70
CA LEU A 104 -22.19 -16.28 13.81
C LEU A 104 -21.26 -15.86 12.66
N GLY A 105 -21.80 -15.62 11.45
CA GLY A 105 -21.02 -15.17 10.30
C GLY A 105 -20.46 -13.76 10.49
N GLY A 106 -21.34 -12.79 10.79
CA GLY A 106 -20.96 -11.40 11.05
C GLY A 106 -20.05 -11.25 12.27
N LEU A 107 -20.40 -11.89 13.40
CA LEU A 107 -19.58 -11.85 14.62
C LEU A 107 -18.22 -12.56 14.45
N GLY A 108 -18.18 -13.68 13.73
CA GLY A 108 -16.95 -14.39 13.40
C GLY A 108 -16.03 -13.59 12.49
N LEU A 109 -16.60 -12.95 11.46
CA LEU A 109 -15.86 -12.06 10.57
C LEU A 109 -15.35 -10.81 11.32
N TRP A 110 -16.16 -10.20 12.18
CA TRP A 110 -15.77 -9.05 13.01
C TRP A 110 -14.64 -9.39 13.99
N ALA A 111 -14.70 -10.54 14.66
CA ALA A 111 -13.63 -11.04 15.52
C ALA A 111 -12.34 -11.31 14.72
N PHE A 112 -12.45 -11.90 13.53
CA PHE A 112 -11.31 -12.11 12.62
C PHE A 112 -10.70 -10.79 12.13
N CYS A 113 -11.52 -9.81 11.74
CA CYS A 113 -11.07 -8.47 11.35
C CYS A 113 -10.30 -7.78 12.49
N THR A 114 -10.80 -7.90 13.72
CA THR A 114 -10.17 -7.33 14.93
C THR A 114 -8.80 -7.99 15.18
N PHE A 115 -8.71 -9.32 15.06
CA PHE A 115 -7.45 -10.04 15.19
C PHE A 115 -6.45 -9.72 14.08
N ASP A 116 -6.90 -9.58 12.82
CA ASP A 116 -6.02 -9.21 11.70
C ASP A 116 -5.51 -7.76 11.81
N ALA A 117 -6.36 -6.82 12.26
CA ALA A 117 -5.95 -5.44 12.54
C ALA A 117 -4.88 -5.40 13.63
N TYR A 118 -5.08 -6.10 14.76
CA TYR A 118 -4.10 -6.25 15.83
C TYR A 118 -2.78 -6.86 15.32
N ARG A 119 -2.85 -7.94 14.53
CA ARG A 119 -1.69 -8.63 13.97
C ARG A 119 -0.93 -7.76 12.96
N THR A 120 -1.64 -6.97 12.16
CA THR A 120 -1.09 -6.02 11.19
C THR A 120 -0.32 -4.91 11.92
N ALA A 121 -0.96 -4.24 12.89
CA ALA A 121 -0.33 -3.20 13.70
C ALA A 121 0.90 -3.70 14.49
N ARG A 122 0.82 -4.92 15.07
CA ARG A 122 1.95 -5.55 15.76
C ARG A 122 3.14 -5.82 14.83
N ARG A 123 2.89 -6.26 13.59
CA ARG A 123 3.95 -6.49 12.58
C ARG A 123 4.64 -5.20 12.16
N GLN A 124 3.87 -4.13 11.92
CA GLN A 124 4.42 -2.83 11.53
C GLN A 124 5.23 -2.18 12.67
N ARG A 125 4.78 -2.30 13.93
CA ARG A 125 5.57 -1.88 15.09
C ARG A 125 6.92 -2.57 15.17
N ALA A 126 6.98 -3.88 14.90
CA ALA A 126 8.23 -4.64 14.93
C ALA A 126 9.21 -4.31 13.78
N ILE A 127 8.75 -3.63 12.73
CA ILE A 127 9.57 -3.12 11.61
C ILE A 127 10.01 -1.66 11.85
N SER A 128 9.37 -0.96 12.79
CA SER A 128 9.56 0.48 13.04
C SER A 128 10.39 0.77 14.30
N ALA A 129 10.94 -0.26 14.94
CA ALA A 129 11.72 -0.21 16.19
C ALA A 129 13.08 -0.86 15.97
#